data_AF-A0A4Q4P2W9-F1
#
_entry.id   AF-A0A4Q4P2W9-F1
#
_cell.length_a   1.000
_cell.length_b   1.000
_cell.length_c   1.000
_cell.angle_alpha   90.00
_cell.angle_beta   90.00
_cell.angle_gamma   90.00
#
_symmetry.space_group_name_H-M   'P 1'
#
loop_
_entity.id
_entity.type
_entity.pdbx_description
1 polymer ?
#
loop_
_entity_poly.entity_id
_entity_poly.type
_entity_poly.pdbx_seq_one_letter_code
_entity_poly.pdbx_strand_id
1 'polypeptide(L)'
;MTEPATTSWHVSISEADFTKLIAGIESQSMDDKWNVWSEERSHDGDMLVHFARSWTGQKVWILHLEANDGDGNTGGKIKGITWAQKLGRIHISEEQGKRDVTIMSRALLGCKVEALPEYDSSDLYKPASTDAFKERQRQEQGNGSGNKPPV
;
A
#
# COMPACT_ATOMS: atom_id res chain seq x y z
N MET A 1 -2.99 -9.63 7.65
CA MET A 1 -3.59 -9.22 6.36
C MET A 1 -4.69 -10.19 6.00
N THR A 2 -5.80 -9.69 5.47
CA THR A 2 -6.90 -10.51 4.96
C THR A 2 -6.79 -10.58 3.45
N GLU A 3 -6.80 -11.80 2.90
CA GLU A 3 -6.66 -12.06 1.46
C GLU A 3 -5.48 -11.28 0.86
N PRO A 4 -4.23 -11.55 1.28
CA PRO A 4 -3.10 -10.77 0.80
C PRO A 4 -2.80 -11.08 -0.68
N ALA A 5 -2.54 -10.04 -1.46
CA ALA A 5 -1.96 -10.16 -2.79
C ALA A 5 -0.58 -9.50 -2.82
N THR A 6 0.29 -9.99 -3.69
CA THR A 6 1.64 -9.46 -3.91
C THR A 6 1.82 -9.19 -5.39
N THR A 7 2.43 -8.05 -5.72
CA THR A 7 2.77 -7.67 -7.09
C THR A 7 4.15 -7.04 -7.13
N SER A 8 4.80 -7.09 -8.29
CA SER A 8 6.01 -6.33 -8.52
C SER A 8 5.69 -4.84 -8.69
N TRP A 9 6.62 -4.01 -8.24
CA TRP A 9 6.50 -2.58 -8.32
C TRP A 9 7.89 -1.99 -8.27
N HIS A 10 8.44 -1.60 -9.43
CA HIS A 10 9.85 -1.24 -9.58
C HIS A 10 10.05 0.28 -9.51
N VAL A 11 10.07 0.83 -8.30
CA VAL A 11 10.18 2.29 -8.06
C VAL A 11 11.49 2.60 -7.38
N SER A 12 12.32 3.41 -8.01
CA SER A 12 13.55 3.94 -7.39
C SER A 12 13.21 4.97 -6.32
N ILE A 13 13.92 4.91 -5.20
CA ILE A 13 13.78 5.84 -4.07
C ILE A 13 15.14 6.39 -3.66
N SER A 14 15.12 7.63 -3.15
CA SER A 14 16.33 8.29 -2.63
C SER A 14 16.85 7.57 -1.38
N GLU A 15 18.12 7.79 -1.05
CA GLU A 15 18.70 7.36 0.23
C GLU A 15 17.84 7.84 1.40
N ALA A 16 17.48 9.13 1.40
CA ALA A 16 16.67 9.72 2.46
C ALA A 16 15.32 9.01 2.64
N ASP A 17 14.64 8.65 1.55
CA ASP A 17 13.39 7.91 1.62
C ASP A 17 13.60 6.46 2.08
N PHE A 18 14.66 5.80 1.61
CA PHE A 18 15.03 4.46 2.02
C PHE A 18 15.33 4.39 3.52
N THR A 19 16.15 5.32 4.04
CA THR A 19 16.45 5.44 5.48
C THR A 19 15.19 5.68 6.30
N LYS A 20 14.29 6.56 5.86
CA LYS A 20 13.01 6.82 6.55
C LYS A 20 12.13 5.58 6.61
N LEU A 21 12.03 4.83 5.51
CA LEU A 21 11.23 3.61 5.43
C LEU A 21 11.75 2.52 6.37
N ILE A 22 13.08 2.36 6.48
CA ILE A 22 13.69 1.39 7.39
C ILE A 22 13.56 1.84 8.85
N ALA A 23 13.79 3.13 9.13
CA ALA A 23 13.64 3.68 10.48
C ALA A 23 12.21 3.48 11.03
N GLY A 24 11.20 3.61 10.16
CA GLY A 24 9.81 3.41 10.54
C GLY A 24 9.29 4.45 11.55
N ILE A 25 8.17 4.13 12.18
CA ILE A 25 7.58 4.90 13.28
C ILE A 25 6.83 3.95 14.21
N GLU A 26 7.08 4.05 15.50
CA GLU A 26 6.33 3.33 16.52
C GLU A 26 5.36 4.29 17.20
N SER A 27 4.07 3.93 17.20
CA SER A 27 3.02 4.68 17.88
C SER A 27 3.28 4.71 19.38
N GLN A 28 3.22 5.89 19.99
CA GLN A 28 3.26 6.03 21.45
C GLN A 28 1.87 5.85 22.06
N SER A 29 0.81 6.00 21.26
CA SER A 29 -0.57 5.80 21.69
C SER A 29 -1.48 5.29 20.58
N MET A 30 -2.70 4.87 20.95
CA MET A 30 -3.73 4.46 19.98
C MET A 30 -4.11 5.58 18.99
N ASP A 31 -3.87 6.85 19.34
CA ASP A 31 -4.20 7.99 18.48
C ASP A 31 -3.29 8.12 17.26
N ASP A 32 -2.08 7.56 17.32
CA ASP A 32 -1.11 7.56 16.21
C ASP A 32 -1.53 6.58 15.09
N LYS A 33 -2.49 5.69 15.39
CA LYS A 33 -3.20 4.76 14.49
C LYS A 33 -2.37 3.75 13.69
N TRP A 34 -1.07 3.97 13.54
CA TRP A 34 -0.18 3.21 12.68
C TRP A 34 1.16 2.93 13.34
N ASN A 35 1.65 1.72 13.10
CA ASN A 35 3.03 1.32 13.31
C ASN A 35 3.66 1.02 11.96
N VAL A 36 4.88 1.50 11.78
CA VAL A 36 5.73 1.17 10.64
C VAL A 36 7.07 0.65 11.15
N TRP A 37 7.47 -0.54 10.71
CA TRP A 37 8.76 -1.11 11.08
C TRP A 37 9.33 -1.94 9.93
N SER A 38 10.65 -2.07 9.90
CA SER A 38 11.34 -2.94 8.94
C SER A 38 11.77 -4.25 9.56
N GLU A 39 11.77 -5.32 8.76
CA GLU A 39 12.49 -6.56 9.03
C GLU A 39 13.41 -6.87 7.85
N GLU A 40 14.62 -7.34 8.13
CA GLU A 40 15.53 -7.82 7.10
C GLU A 40 15.10 -9.21 6.64
N ARG A 41 15.06 -9.41 5.32
CA ARG A 41 14.89 -10.74 4.73
C ARG A 41 16.27 -11.38 4.61
N SER A 42 16.43 -12.55 5.21
CA SER A 42 17.71 -13.24 5.26
C SER A 42 18.32 -13.47 3.87
N HIS A 43 19.63 -13.17 3.79
CA HIS A 43 20.67 -13.46 2.79
C HIS A 43 20.96 -12.49 1.63
N ASP A 44 20.03 -11.61 1.23
CA ASP A 44 20.23 -10.76 0.04
C ASP A 44 20.12 -9.24 0.30
N GLY A 45 20.02 -8.80 1.57
CA GLY A 45 19.86 -7.37 1.91
C GLY A 45 18.49 -6.78 1.55
N ASP A 46 17.54 -7.62 1.12
CA ASP A 46 16.14 -7.25 0.93
C ASP A 46 15.50 -6.88 2.28
N MET A 47 14.79 -5.76 2.33
CA MET A 47 14.10 -5.27 3.53
C MET A 47 12.59 -5.28 3.32
N LEU A 48 11.84 -5.72 4.33
CA LEU A 48 10.38 -5.67 4.33
C LEU A 48 9.91 -4.59 5.30
N VAL A 49 9.16 -3.61 4.80
CA VAL A 49 8.62 -2.52 5.62
C VAL A 49 7.12 -2.72 5.82
N HIS A 50 6.72 -2.97 7.06
CA HIS A 50 5.35 -3.32 7.44
C HIS A 50 4.59 -2.09 7.89
N PHE A 51 3.37 -1.91 7.40
CA PHE A 51 2.42 -0.91 7.87
C PHE A 51 1.25 -1.62 8.55
N ALA A 52 1.07 -1.41 9.85
CA ALA A 52 0.01 -2.04 10.62
C ALA A 52 -0.76 -1.05 11.49
N ARG A 53 -2.02 -1.38 11.81
CA ARG A 53 -2.79 -0.62 12.79
C ARG A 53 -2.18 -0.73 14.18
N SER A 54 -1.98 0.39 14.87
CA SER A 54 -1.31 0.41 16.18
C SER A 54 -2.05 -0.42 17.24
N TRP A 55 -3.38 -0.41 17.22
CA TRP A 55 -4.20 -1.04 18.25
C TRP A 55 -4.56 -2.52 18.00
N THR A 56 -4.42 -3.03 16.77
CA THR A 56 -4.66 -4.45 16.47
C THR A 56 -3.44 -5.20 15.98
N GLY A 57 -2.36 -4.49 15.63
CA GLY A 57 -1.22 -5.07 14.91
C GLY A 57 -1.59 -5.60 13.51
N GLN A 58 -2.80 -5.31 13.01
CA GLN A 58 -3.24 -5.79 11.71
C GLN A 58 -2.40 -5.13 10.61
N LYS A 59 -1.48 -5.92 10.04
CA LYS A 59 -0.75 -5.56 8.82
C LYS A 59 -1.72 -5.28 7.67
N VAL A 60 -1.52 -4.15 7.01
CA VAL A 60 -2.31 -3.70 5.85
C VAL A 60 -1.45 -3.68 4.59
N TRP A 61 -0.22 -3.17 4.69
CA TRP A 61 0.75 -3.15 3.58
C TRP A 61 2.12 -3.66 4.03
N ILE A 62 2.85 -4.26 3.10
CA ILE A 62 4.28 -4.55 3.21
C ILE A 62 4.95 -4.06 1.93
N LEU A 63 5.93 -3.16 2.06
CA LEU A 63 6.82 -2.81 0.96
C LEU A 63 8.03 -3.73 0.95
N HIS A 64 8.41 -4.19 -0.23
CA HIS A 64 9.59 -5.02 -0.46
C HIS A 64 10.66 -4.11 -1.05
N LEU A 65 11.71 -3.86 -0.29
CA LEU A 65 12.80 -2.94 -0.64
C LEU A 65 14.08 -3.72 -0.90
N GLU A 66 14.90 -3.18 -1.78
CA GLU A 66 16.27 -3.61 -2.07
C GLU A 66 17.17 -2.37 -1.98
N ALA A 67 18.29 -2.50 -1.28
CA ALA A 67 19.33 -1.48 -1.31
C ALA A 67 19.98 -1.48 -2.69
N ASN A 68 20.38 -0.31 -3.20
CA ASN A 68 21.13 -0.28 -4.44
C ASN A 68 22.54 -0.85 -4.22
N ASP A 69 22.98 -1.76 -5.09
CA ASP A 69 24.35 -2.26 -5.08
C ASP A 69 25.31 -1.21 -5.66
N GLY A 70 26.35 -0.86 -4.90
CA GLY A 70 27.50 -0.09 -5.40
C GLY A 70 28.03 1.00 -4.47
N ASP A 71 29.35 1.16 -4.44
CA ASP A 71 30.05 2.25 -3.74
C ASP A 71 29.61 3.61 -4.31
N GLY A 72 28.61 4.24 -3.68
CA GLY A 72 28.19 5.61 -3.95
C GLY A 72 26.73 5.81 -4.38
N ASN A 73 25.93 4.76 -4.57
CA ASN A 73 24.48 4.88 -4.75
C ASN A 73 23.76 4.45 -3.48
N THR A 74 23.54 5.39 -2.57
CA THR A 74 23.01 5.16 -1.22
C THR A 74 21.49 5.02 -1.17
N GLY A 75 20.81 5.07 -2.32
CA GLY A 75 19.36 4.88 -2.41
C GLY A 75 18.93 3.42 -2.36
N GLY A 76 17.68 3.19 -2.75
CA GLY A 76 17.17 1.85 -2.93
C GLY A 76 16.03 1.80 -3.93
N LYS A 77 15.36 0.66 -3.95
CA LYS A 77 14.28 0.37 -4.86
C LYS A 77 13.16 -0.35 -4.12
N ILE A 78 11.94 0.12 -4.30
CA ILE A 78 10.76 -0.70 -4.07
C ILE A 78 10.76 -1.73 -5.20
N LYS A 79 10.73 -3.02 -4.86
CA LYS A 79 10.62 -4.16 -5.79
C LYS A 79 9.20 -4.66 -5.93
N GLY A 80 8.40 -4.47 -4.88
CA GLY A 80 7.06 -5.01 -4.80
C GLY A 80 6.31 -4.52 -3.59
N ILE A 81 5.04 -4.87 -3.57
CA ILE A 81 4.12 -4.60 -2.48
C ILE A 81 3.31 -5.86 -2.22
N THR A 82 3.11 -6.18 -0.94
CA THR A 82 2.03 -7.05 -0.50
C THR A 82 0.98 -6.19 0.21
N TRP A 83 -0.29 -6.37 -0.10
CA TRP A 83 -1.37 -5.63 0.54
C TRP A 83 -2.53 -6.54 0.92
N ALA A 84 -3.28 -6.17 1.96
CA ALA A 84 -4.56 -6.79 2.25
C ALA A 84 -5.57 -6.42 1.16
N GLN A 85 -6.09 -7.38 0.41
CA GLN A 85 -7.14 -7.12 -0.58
C GLN A 85 -8.50 -6.84 0.08
N LYS A 86 -8.61 -7.04 1.38
CA LYS A 86 -9.81 -6.74 2.15
C LYS A 86 -9.49 -6.00 3.44
N LEU A 87 -10.07 -4.82 3.60
CA LEU A 87 -10.02 -4.03 4.84
C LEU A 87 -11.45 -3.70 5.28
N GLY A 88 -11.96 -4.47 6.24
CA GLY A 88 -13.37 -4.42 6.63
C GLY A 88 -14.27 -4.83 5.47
N ARG A 89 -15.07 -3.90 4.96
CA ARG A 89 -15.99 -4.11 3.83
C ARG A 89 -15.43 -3.66 2.47
N ILE A 90 -14.23 -3.08 2.47
CA ILE A 90 -13.62 -2.51 1.26
C ILE A 90 -12.71 -3.55 0.63
N HIS A 91 -12.88 -3.77 -0.68
CA HIS A 91 -11.91 -4.50 -1.49
C HIS A 91 -10.87 -3.52 -2.02
N ILE A 92 -9.60 -3.88 -1.91
CA ILE A 92 -8.46 -3.04 -2.26
C ILE A 92 -7.77 -3.66 -3.48
N SER A 93 -7.81 -2.95 -4.60
CA SER A 93 -7.08 -3.32 -5.82
C SER A 93 -5.58 -3.08 -5.69
N GLU A 94 -4.83 -3.55 -6.68
CA GLU A 94 -3.39 -3.29 -6.77
C GLU A 94 -3.10 -1.78 -6.84
N GLU A 95 -3.79 -1.07 -7.73
CA GLU A 95 -3.59 0.37 -7.95
C GLU A 95 -3.94 1.17 -6.69
N GLN A 96 -5.03 0.79 -6.02
CA GLN A 96 -5.39 1.38 -4.74
C GLN A 96 -4.34 1.07 -3.67
N GLY A 97 -3.87 -0.18 -3.58
CA GLY A 97 -2.84 -0.57 -2.62
C GLY A 97 -1.55 0.23 -2.78
N LYS A 98 -1.07 0.39 -4.03
CA LYS A 98 0.10 1.20 -4.38
C LYS A 98 -0.10 2.68 -4.03
N ARG A 99 -1.26 3.26 -4.38
CA ARG A 99 -1.56 4.66 -4.05
C ARG A 99 -1.63 4.88 -2.54
N ASP A 100 -2.40 4.06 -1.85
CA ASP A 100 -2.66 4.22 -0.42
C ASP A 100 -1.36 4.09 0.39
N VAL A 101 -0.52 3.09 0.11
CA VAL A 101 0.78 2.98 0.79
C VAL A 101 1.70 4.15 0.46
N THR A 102 1.63 4.73 -0.74
CA THR A 102 2.42 5.93 -1.08
C THR A 102 1.99 7.13 -0.22
N ILE A 103 0.68 7.38 -0.13
CA ILE A 103 0.12 8.44 0.72
C ILE A 103 0.58 8.24 2.16
N MET A 104 0.52 7.00 2.66
CA MET A 104 0.90 6.67 4.03
C MET A 104 2.41 6.85 4.28
N SER A 105 3.28 6.43 3.36
CA SER A 105 4.73 6.67 3.46
C SER A 105 5.06 8.16 3.51
N ARG A 106 4.38 8.99 2.70
CA ARG A 106 4.53 10.45 2.72
C ARG A 106 4.02 11.05 4.03
N ALA A 107 2.82 10.68 4.45
CA ALA A 107 2.15 11.27 5.61
C ALA A 107 2.79 10.87 6.95
N LEU A 108 3.21 9.61 7.10
CA LEU A 108 3.76 9.11 8.37
C LEU A 108 5.26 9.35 8.51
N LEU A 109 6.01 9.19 7.41
CA LEU A 109 7.49 9.17 7.47
C LEU A 109 8.11 10.38 6.77
N GLY A 110 7.32 11.22 6.09
CA GLY A 110 7.84 12.34 5.30
C GLY A 110 8.67 11.88 4.10
N CYS A 111 8.41 10.67 3.57
CA CYS A 111 9.01 10.24 2.30
C CYS A 111 8.54 11.14 1.16
N LYS A 112 9.35 11.30 0.11
CA LYS A 112 8.92 11.99 -1.13
C LYS A 112 8.47 11.01 -2.20
N VAL A 113 9.28 9.97 -2.44
CA VAL A 113 9.07 8.96 -3.49
C VAL A 113 8.82 9.66 -4.83
N GLU A 114 9.80 10.45 -5.27
CA GLU A 114 9.68 11.41 -6.38
C GLU A 114 9.31 10.77 -7.73
N ALA A 115 9.57 9.47 -7.89
CA ALA A 115 9.20 8.71 -9.08
C ALA A 115 7.68 8.43 -9.20
N LEU A 116 6.89 8.73 -8.16
CA LEU A 116 5.44 8.55 -8.15
C LEU A 116 4.71 9.90 -8.14
N PRO A 117 3.52 9.98 -8.76
CA PRO A 117 2.75 11.22 -8.79
C PRO A 117 2.36 11.69 -7.38
N GLU A 118 2.01 12.96 -7.27
CA GLU A 118 1.39 13.47 -6.05
C GLU A 118 -0.05 12.96 -5.94
N TYR A 119 -0.37 12.41 -4.76
CA TYR A 119 -1.69 11.89 -4.45
C TYR A 119 -2.32 12.76 -3.37
N ASP A 120 -3.61 13.06 -3.51
CA ASP A 120 -4.36 13.75 -2.46
C ASP A 120 -4.60 12.79 -1.29
N SER A 121 -4.30 13.21 -0.06
CA SER A 121 -4.56 12.42 1.15
C SER A 121 -6.02 12.01 1.30
N SER A 122 -6.96 12.76 0.72
CA SER A 122 -8.38 12.44 0.69
C SER A 122 -8.70 11.23 -0.19
N ASP A 123 -7.80 10.80 -1.08
CA ASP A 123 -7.98 9.62 -1.93
C ASP A 123 -7.62 8.30 -1.24
N LEU A 124 -7.14 8.38 -0.01
CA LEU A 124 -6.90 7.22 0.83
C LEU A 124 -8.19 6.41 1.00
N TYR A 125 -8.13 5.10 0.72
CA TYR A 125 -9.25 4.16 0.76
C TYR A 125 -10.36 4.35 -0.28
N LYS A 126 -10.27 5.36 -1.15
CA LYS A 126 -11.20 5.47 -2.28
C LYS A 126 -10.90 4.37 -3.29
N PRO A 127 -11.91 3.74 -3.91
CA PRO A 127 -11.65 2.83 -5.02
C PRO A 127 -10.92 3.57 -6.14
N ALA A 128 -10.03 2.89 -6.86
CA ALA A 128 -9.47 3.46 -8.09
C ALA A 128 -10.60 3.75 -9.08
N SER A 129 -10.45 4.77 -9.93
CA SER A 129 -11.50 5.18 -10.89
C SER A 129 -11.94 4.03 -11.80
N THR A 130 -11.00 3.18 -12.19
CA THR A 130 -11.22 1.95 -12.96
C THR A 130 -12.04 0.92 -12.19
N ASP A 131 -11.81 0.78 -10.89
CA ASP A 131 -12.56 -0.15 -10.03
C ASP A 131 -13.96 0.35 -9.74
N ALA A 132 -14.11 1.66 -9.49
CA ALA A 132 -15.41 2.30 -9.34
C ALA A 132 -16.26 2.11 -10.60
N PHE A 133 -15.65 2.18 -11.79
CA PHE A 133 -16.33 1.91 -13.06
C PHE A 133 -16.75 0.43 -13.18
N LYS A 134 -15.83 -0.52 -12.92
CA LYS A 134 -16.14 -1.97 -12.94
C LYS A 134 -17.25 -2.33 -11.95
N GLU A 135 -17.25 -1.71 -10.78
CA GLU A 135 -18.25 -1.96 -9.74
C GLU A 135 -19.63 -1.43 -10.15
N ARG A 136 -19.72 -0.23 -10.73
CA ARG A 136 -20.98 0.28 -11.30
C ARG A 136 -21.52 -0.67 -12.38
N GLN A 137 -20.67 -1.14 -13.29
CA GLN A 137 -21.08 -2.10 -14.32
C GLN A 137 -21.60 -3.43 -13.74
N ARG A 138 -20.99 -3.95 -12.66
CA ARG A 138 -21.48 -5.15 -11.96
C ARG A 138 -22.85 -4.93 -11.32
N GLN A 139 -23.06 -3.79 -10.67
CA GLN A 139 -24.34 -3.46 -10.03
C GLN A 139 -25.47 -3.26 -11.04
N GLU A 140 -25.17 -2.62 -12.19
CA GLU A 140 -26.11 -2.45 -13.30
C GLU A 140 -26.52 -3.80 -13.92
N GLN A 141 -25.57 -4.74 -14.08
CA GLN A 141 -25.86 -6.07 -14.61
C GLN A 141 -26.58 -6.98 -13.60
N GLY A 142 -26.31 -6.83 -12.30
CA GLY A 142 -26.99 -7.59 -11.24
C GLY A 142 -28.45 -7.18 -11.02
N ASN A 143 -28.82 -5.94 -11.31
CA ASN A 143 -30.19 -5.43 -11.17
C ASN A 143 -31.07 -5.64 -12.43
N GLY A 144 -30.53 -6.18 -13.52
CA GLY A 144 -31.25 -6.37 -14.79
C GLY A 144 -32.14 -7.63 -14.89
N SER A 145 -32.12 -8.52 -13.89
CA SER A 145 -32.87 -9.80 -13.93
C SER A 145 -34.03 -9.78 -12.94
N GLY A 146 -35.13 -9.11 -13.29
CA GLY A 146 -36.29 -9.07 -12.40
C GLY A 146 -37.45 -8.23 -12.89
N ASN A 147 -37.93 -8.47 -14.11
CA ASN A 147 -39.32 -8.16 -14.46
C ASN A 147 -39.72 -8.92 -15.73
N LYS A 148 -40.25 -10.13 -15.55
CA LYS A 148 -41.10 -10.76 -16.56
C LYS A 148 -42.52 -10.76 -15.99
N PRO A 149 -43.48 -10.04 -16.61
CA PRO A 149 -44.84 -10.03 -16.11
C PRO A 149 -45.46 -11.42 -16.30
N PRO A 150 -46.35 -11.86 -15.40
CA PRO A 150 -47.03 -13.14 -15.54
C PRO A 150 -47.96 -13.08 -16.76
N VAL A 151 -48.01 -14.19 -17.51
CA VAL A 151 -48.91 -14.43 -18.64
C VAL A 151 -50.29 -14.78 -18.11
#